data_AF-A0A3D0DQG9-F1
#
_entry.id   AF-A0A3D0DQG9-F1
#
_cell.length_a   1.000
_cell.length_b   1.000
_cell.length_c   1.000
_cell.angle_alpha   90.00
_cell.angle_beta   90.00
_cell.angle_gamma   90.00
#
_symmetry.space_group_name_H-M   'P 1'
#
loop_
_entity.id
_entity.type
_entity.pdbx_description
1 polymer ?
#
loop_
_entity_poly.entity_id
_entity_poly.type
_entity_poly.pdbx_seq_one_letter_code
_entity_poly.pdbx_strand_id
1 'polypeptide(L)'
;MNAPLKFDAATARVDSAAIEPFPNSTKVYIEGRRPDIRVPMRAVAQSDTPASFGGEPNPPVFVYDTSGPYTDPAAQIDIRRGLPALRRGWIDARGDTEELPGPSSRYGQARLEDRG
;
A
#
# COMPACT_ATOMS: atom_id res chain seq x y z
N MET A 1 -21.74 -19.84 -21.27
CA MET A 1 -20.98 -20.66 -20.31
C MET A 1 -19.70 -19.90 -19.96
N ASN A 2 -19.55 -19.42 -18.73
CA ASN A 2 -18.29 -18.88 -18.24
C ASN A 2 -17.56 -20.02 -17.52
N ALA A 3 -16.50 -20.55 -18.12
CA ALA A 3 -15.61 -21.44 -17.39
C ALA A 3 -14.93 -20.65 -16.26
N PRO A 4 -14.75 -21.22 -15.06
CA PRO A 4 -14.02 -20.55 -14.00
C PRO A 4 -12.57 -20.31 -14.47
N LEU A 5 -12.11 -19.07 -14.35
CA LEU A 5 -10.73 -18.71 -14.61
C LEU A 5 -9.83 -19.53 -13.67
N LYS A 6 -8.90 -20.30 -14.23
CA LYS A 6 -7.86 -20.96 -13.44
C LYS A 6 -6.85 -19.90 -13.01
N PHE A 7 -6.64 -19.76 -11.71
CA PHE A 7 -5.57 -18.93 -11.17
C PHE A 7 -4.21 -19.54 -11.48
N ASP A 8 -3.29 -18.71 -11.98
CA ASP A 8 -1.87 -19.05 -12.16
C ASP A 8 -1.03 -18.09 -11.31
N ALA A 9 -0.33 -18.64 -10.32
CA ALA A 9 0.51 -17.88 -9.40
C ALA A 9 1.69 -17.19 -10.11
N ALA A 10 2.24 -17.80 -11.16
CA ALA A 10 3.38 -17.26 -11.89
C ALA A 10 3.02 -15.97 -12.62
N THR A 11 1.80 -15.87 -13.13
CA THR A 11 1.29 -14.72 -13.88
C THR A 11 0.29 -13.88 -13.09
N ALA A 12 0.15 -14.11 -11.78
CA ALA A 12 -0.81 -13.41 -10.94
C ALA A 12 -0.55 -11.89 -10.98
N ARG A 13 -1.60 -11.13 -11.28
CA ARG A 13 -1.61 -9.67 -11.31
C ARG A 13 -2.82 -9.15 -10.54
N VAL A 14 -2.66 -7.97 -9.97
CA VAL A 14 -3.76 -7.22 -9.37
C VAL A 14 -4.62 -6.61 -10.49
N ASP A 15 -5.92 -6.48 -10.24
CA ASP A 15 -6.81 -5.71 -11.10
C ASP A 15 -6.30 -4.26 -11.18
N SER A 16 -6.22 -3.69 -12.38
CA SER A 16 -5.80 -2.30 -12.58
C SER A 16 -6.67 -1.30 -11.82
N ALA A 17 -7.97 -1.58 -11.69
CA ALA A 17 -8.89 -0.70 -10.96
C ALA A 17 -8.57 -0.66 -9.45
N ALA A 18 -7.93 -1.71 -8.91
CA ALA A 18 -7.54 -1.76 -7.50
C ALA A 18 -6.24 -0.99 -7.20
N ILE A 19 -5.51 -0.56 -8.24
CA ILE A 19 -4.28 0.24 -8.12
C ILE A 19 -4.38 1.63 -8.75
N GLU A 20 -5.57 2.00 -9.20
CA GLU A 20 -5.81 3.33 -9.75
C GLU A 20 -5.86 4.38 -8.62
N PRO A 21 -5.19 5.53 -8.76
CA PRO A 21 -5.33 6.63 -7.81
C PRO A 21 -6.78 7.10 -7.72
N PHE A 22 -7.24 7.43 -6.51
CA PHE A 22 -8.59 7.93 -6.32
C PHE A 22 -8.80 9.28 -7.04
N PRO A 23 -9.93 9.47 -7.75
CA PRO A 23 -10.20 10.69 -8.50
C PRO A 23 -10.03 11.98 -7.67
N ASN A 24 -9.51 13.02 -8.31
CA ASN A 24 -9.27 14.35 -7.72
C ASN A 24 -8.48 14.33 -6.40
N SER A 25 -7.66 13.30 -6.20
CA SER A 25 -6.85 13.20 -5.00
C SER A 25 -5.53 12.50 -5.27
N THR A 26 -4.55 12.75 -4.40
CA THR A 26 -3.21 12.21 -4.54
C THR A 26 -2.75 11.62 -3.22
N LYS A 27 -2.06 10.48 -3.28
CA LYS A 27 -1.35 9.91 -2.14
C LYS A 27 -0.27 10.88 -1.71
N VAL A 28 -0.22 11.21 -0.42
CA VAL A 28 0.83 12.04 0.16
C VAL A 28 1.34 11.39 1.43
N TYR A 29 2.56 11.75 1.82
CA TYR A 29 3.20 11.23 3.02
C TYR A 29 3.60 12.39 3.92
N ILE A 30 3.17 12.32 5.19
CA ILE A 30 3.57 13.27 6.22
C ILE A 30 4.69 12.63 7.03
N GLU A 31 5.82 13.32 7.10
CA GLU A 31 6.97 12.92 7.91
C GLU A 31 6.93 13.59 9.28
N GLY A 32 7.25 12.81 10.31
CA GLY A 32 7.39 13.30 11.68
C GLY A 32 8.85 13.54 12.04
N ARG A 33 9.15 13.45 13.35
CA ARG A 33 10.54 13.53 13.85
C ARG A 33 11.43 12.39 13.37
N ARG A 34 10.83 11.26 12.99
CA ARG A 34 11.51 10.09 12.45
C ARG A 34 11.29 10.06 10.93
N PRO A 35 12.30 10.35 10.11
CA PRO A 35 12.13 10.49 8.66
C PRO A 35 11.84 9.16 7.95
N ASP A 36 12.17 8.03 8.58
CA ASP A 36 11.80 6.69 8.10
C ASP A 36 10.31 6.36 8.35
N ILE A 37 9.59 7.17 9.14
CA ILE A 37 8.13 7.06 9.32
C ILE A 37 7.45 8.05 8.39
N ARG A 38 6.93 7.52 7.27
CA ARG A 38 6.11 8.26 6.30
C ARG A 38 4.64 7.90 6.49
N VAL A 39 3.87 8.78 7.12
CA VAL A 39 2.45 8.53 7.42
C VAL A 39 1.60 8.81 6.17
N PRO A 40 0.90 7.79 5.63
CA PRO A 40 0.10 7.97 4.42
C PRO A 40 -1.16 8.78 4.71
N MET A 41 -1.39 9.77 3.87
CA MET A 41 -2.62 10.55 3.79
C MET A 41 -3.03 10.67 2.33
N ARG A 42 -4.24 11.19 2.10
CA ARG A 42 -4.71 11.54 0.77
C ARG A 42 -5.08 13.02 0.74
N ALA A 43 -4.50 13.76 -0.19
CA ALA A 43 -4.80 15.16 -0.42
C ALA A 43 -5.88 15.26 -1.51
N VAL A 44 -7.06 15.76 -1.15
CA VAL A 44 -8.19 15.96 -2.07
C VAL A 44 -8.14 17.38 -2.60
N ALA A 45 -8.03 17.53 -3.92
CA ALA A 45 -8.08 18.83 -4.58
C ALA A 45 -9.51 19.39 -4.55
N GLN A 46 -9.62 20.67 -4.24
CA GLN A 46 -10.89 21.39 -4.26
C GLN A 46 -10.96 22.27 -5.52
N SER A 47 -12.16 22.47 -6.06
CA SER A 47 -12.38 23.49 -7.09
C SER A 47 -12.17 24.89 -6.50
N ASP A 48 -11.76 25.85 -7.32
CA ASP A 48 -11.63 27.25 -6.91
C ASP A 48 -12.98 27.82 -6.45
N THR A 49 -12.94 28.71 -5.46
CA THR A 49 -14.10 29.48 -5.01
C THR A 49 -14.37 30.60 -6.02
N PRO A 50 -15.59 30.73 -6.58
CA PRO A 50 -15.90 31.83 -7.48
C PRO A 50 -15.71 33.21 -6.82
N ALA A 51 -15.00 34.11 -7.49
CA ALA A 51 -14.72 35.47 -7.05
C ALA A 51 -15.00 36.48 -8.19
N SER A 52 -15.11 37.76 -7.85
CA SER A 52 -15.43 38.82 -8.83
C SER A 52 -14.45 38.93 -10.01
N PHE A 53 -13.21 38.44 -9.84
CA PHE A 53 -12.17 38.42 -10.87
C PHE A 53 -11.57 37.02 -11.06
N GLY A 54 -12.40 35.99 -11.21
CA GLY A 54 -11.97 34.61 -11.49
C GLY A 54 -12.26 33.65 -10.33
N GLY A 55 -11.37 32.68 -10.09
CA GLY A 55 -11.46 31.72 -9.00
C GLY A 55 -10.38 31.95 -7.95
N GLU A 56 -10.72 31.84 -6.67
CA GLU A 56 -9.76 31.79 -5.57
C GLU A 56 -9.39 30.32 -5.27
N PRO A 57 -8.11 29.92 -5.34
CA PRO A 57 -7.71 28.54 -5.15
C PRO A 57 -7.90 28.10 -3.70
N ASN A 58 -8.54 26.94 -3.54
CA ASN A 58 -8.73 26.33 -2.23
C ASN A 58 -7.57 25.39 -1.89
N PRO A 59 -7.07 25.38 -0.63
CA PRO A 59 -6.07 24.41 -0.22
C PRO A 59 -6.64 22.99 -0.26
N PRO A 60 -5.81 21.95 -0.46
CA PRO A 60 -6.30 20.58 -0.45
C PRO A 60 -6.80 20.16 0.93
N VAL A 61 -7.81 19.27 0.95
CA VAL A 61 -8.28 18.62 2.19
C VAL A 61 -7.52 17.32 2.40
N PHE A 62 -6.84 17.19 3.53
CA PHE A 62 -6.12 15.97 3.88
C PHE A 62 -7.06 15.00 4.62
N VAL A 63 -7.15 13.77 4.10
CA VAL A 63 -7.94 12.70 4.72
C VAL A 63 -7.07 11.48 5.02
N TYR A 64 -7.49 10.71 6.01
CA TYR A 64 -6.87 9.43 6.35
C TYR A 64 -6.98 8.45 5.18
N ASP A 65 -5.91 7.70 4.91
CA ASP A 65 -5.84 6.82 3.73
C ASP A 65 -5.28 5.42 4.06
N THR A 66 -6.20 4.46 4.12
CA THR A 66 -5.90 3.04 4.40
C THR A 66 -5.57 2.22 3.16
N SER A 67 -5.58 2.80 1.96
CA SER A 67 -5.31 2.07 0.72
C SER A 67 -3.88 1.53 0.61
N GLY A 68 -2.96 1.99 1.48
CA GLY A 68 -1.57 1.57 1.46
C GLY A 68 -0.86 1.98 0.15
N PRO A 69 0.16 1.22 -0.29
CA PRO A 69 0.86 1.50 -1.54
C PRO A 69 0.03 1.29 -2.81
N TYR A 70 -1.16 0.67 -2.72
CA TYR A 70 -1.94 0.32 -3.91
C TYR A 70 -2.39 1.54 -4.71
N THR A 71 -2.63 2.69 -4.08
CA THR A 71 -2.98 3.93 -4.78
C THR A 71 -1.82 4.92 -4.90
N ASP A 72 -0.61 4.51 -4.51
CA ASP A 72 0.60 5.29 -4.72
C ASP A 72 1.11 5.05 -6.16
N PRO A 73 1.08 6.05 -7.06
CA PRO A 73 1.54 5.88 -8.44
C PRO A 73 3.04 5.59 -8.53
N ALA A 74 3.82 5.86 -7.49
CA ALA A 74 5.24 5.51 -7.43
C ALA A 74 5.48 4.06 -6.98
N ALA A 75 4.46 3.36 -6.46
CA ALA A 75 4.60 1.99 -6.00
C ALA A 75 4.42 0.99 -7.15
N GLN A 76 5.35 0.03 -7.23
CA GLN A 76 5.20 -1.13 -8.12
C GLN A 76 4.57 -2.29 -7.34
N ILE A 77 3.32 -2.61 -7.66
CA ILE A 77 2.57 -3.67 -6.97
C ILE A 77 2.84 -5.02 -7.63
N ASP A 78 3.55 -5.89 -6.90
CA ASP A 78 3.71 -7.31 -7.24
C ASP A 78 3.18 -8.17 -6.09
N ILE A 79 1.95 -8.65 -6.22
CA ILE A 79 1.28 -9.47 -5.20
C ILE A 79 2.00 -10.79 -4.92
N ARG A 80 2.87 -11.25 -5.83
CA ARG A 80 3.67 -12.47 -5.66
C ARG A 80 4.85 -12.23 -4.70
N ARG A 81 5.28 -10.97 -4.56
CA ARG A 81 6.40 -10.57 -3.67
C ARG A 81 5.91 -10.03 -2.33
N GLY A 82 4.63 -9.67 -2.23
CA GLY A 82 4.07 -8.99 -1.07
C GLY A 82 4.49 -7.51 -1.01
N LEU A 83 4.03 -6.82 0.03
CA LEU A 83 4.36 -5.41 0.27
C LEU A 83 5.73 -5.24 0.93
N PRO A 84 6.39 -4.08 0.74
CA PRO A 84 7.61 -3.75 1.47
C PRO A 84 7.41 -3.83 2.99
N ALA A 85 8.34 -4.46 3.69
CA ALA A 85 8.32 -4.59 5.15
C ALA A 85 8.78 -3.30 5.85
N LEU A 86 8.03 -2.20 5.67
CA LEU A 86 8.40 -0.83 6.13
C LEU A 86 8.76 -0.76 7.63
N ARG A 87 8.18 -1.63 8.45
CA ARG A 87 8.35 -1.65 9.90
C ARG A 87 9.52 -2.53 10.38
N ARG A 88 10.19 -3.26 9.49
CA ARG A 88 11.26 -4.22 9.85
C ARG A 88 12.32 -3.57 10.73
N GLY A 89 12.91 -2.46 10.27
CA GLY A 89 13.94 -1.75 11.04
C GLY A 89 13.45 -1.21 12.38
N TRP A 90 12.15 -0.93 12.56
CA TRP A 90 11.60 -0.48 13.85
C TRP A 90 11.43 -1.64 14.83
N ILE A 91 11.15 -2.84 14.30
CA ILE A 91 11.04 -4.07 15.08
C ILE A 91 12.42 -4.48 15.56
N ASP A 92 13.38 -4.56 14.63
CA ASP A 92 14.75 -4.99 14.94
C ASP A 92 15.41 -4.03 15.94
N ALA A 93 15.19 -2.72 15.79
CA ALA A 93 15.75 -1.69 16.68
C ALA A 93 15.27 -1.76 18.14
N ARG A 94 14.17 -2.46 18.46
CA ARG A 94 13.72 -2.63 19.85
C ARG A 94 14.52 -3.70 20.60
N GLY A 95 15.20 -4.61 19.88
CA GLY A 95 15.95 -5.70 20.51
C GLY A 95 15.07 -6.68 21.30
N ASP A 96 13.77 -6.73 20.99
CA ASP A 96 12.76 -7.49 21.73
C ASP A 96 12.19 -8.69 20.95
N THR A 97 12.85 -9.08 19.85
CA THR A 97 12.42 -10.20 18.99
C THR A 97 13.58 -11.12 18.62
N GLU A 98 13.25 -12.37 18.31
CA GLU A 98 14.16 -13.40 17.78
C GLU A 98 13.65 -13.85 16.42
N GLU A 99 14.55 -14.00 15.44
CA GLU A 99 14.23 -14.54 14.12
C GLU A 99 14.34 -16.07 14.14
N LEU A 100 13.25 -16.75 13.83
CA LEU A 100 13.23 -18.20 13.71
C LEU A 100 13.76 -18.64 12.34
N PRO A 101 14.42 -19.80 12.24
CA PRO A 101 14.93 -20.32 10.96
C PRO A 101 13.82 -20.68 9.97
N GLY A 102 12.56 -20.75 10.41
CA GLY A 102 11.41 -21.04 9.57
C GLY A 102 10.11 -21.24 10.36
N PRO A 103 9.04 -21.68 9.69
CA PRO A 103 7.77 -21.99 10.34
C PRO A 103 7.91 -23.08 11.42
N SER A 104 7.43 -22.81 12.62
CA SER A 104 7.44 -23.76 13.75
C SER A 104 6.14 -24.55 13.92
N SER A 105 5.06 -24.13 13.26
CA SER A 105 3.78 -24.85 13.32
C SER A 105 3.78 -26.06 12.39
N ARG A 106 3.15 -27.16 12.82
CA ARG A 106 2.96 -28.36 11.98
C ARG A 106 2.36 -28.03 10.61
N TYR A 107 1.39 -27.11 10.56
CA TYR A 107 0.79 -26.68 9.30
C TYR A 107 1.79 -25.94 8.41
N GLY A 108 2.59 -25.03 8.98
CA GLY A 108 3.60 -24.28 8.24
C GLY A 108 4.71 -25.18 7.70
N GLN A 109 5.16 -26.16 8.49
CA GLN A 109 6.14 -27.16 8.05
C GLN A 109 5.57 -28.03 6.91
N ALA A 110 4.36 -28.56 7.06
CA ALA A 110 3.72 -29.35 6.02
C ALA A 110 3.52 -28.56 4.70
N ARG A 111 3.24 -27.25 4.77
CA ARG A 111 3.12 -26.39 3.59
C ARG A 111 4.47 -26.05 2.94
N LEU A 112 5.55 -25.98 3.71
CA LEU A 112 6.90 -25.73 3.19
C LEU A 112 7.44 -26.95 2.42
N GLU A 113 7.07 -28.16 2.87
CA GLU A 113 7.43 -29.44 2.24
C GLU A 113 6.55 -29.75 1.00
N ASP A 114 5.40 -29.08 0.88
CA ASP A 114 4.45 -29.20 -0.22
C ASP A 114 5.03 -28.57 -1.49
N ARG A 115 5.81 -29.35 -2.24
CA ARG A 115 6.27 -28.98 -3.58
C ARG A 115 5.11 -29.20 -4.54
N GLY A 116 4.30 -28.16 -4.73
CA GLY A 116 3.21 -28.13 -5.73
C GLY A 116 3.68 -28.50 -7.14
#